data_AF-A0A061RN78-F1
#
_entry.id   AF-A0A061RN78-F1
#
_cell.length_a   1.000
_cell.length_b   1.000
_cell.length_c   1.000
_cell.angle_alpha   90.00
_cell.angle_beta   90.00
_cell.angle_gamma   90.00
#
_symmetry.space_group_name_H-M   'P 1'
#
loop_
_entity.id
_entity.type
_entity.pdbx_description
1 polymer ?
#
loop_
_entity_poly.entity_id
_entity_poly.type
_entity_poly.pdbx_seq_one_letter_code
_entity_poly.pdbx_strand_id
1 'polypeptide(L)'
;MDEDAYKGPIFEGCVASIGGLDKSLASAASSSVVRALGGPSSAELFLSRLGWTGAADGLREGLLLEMLEMTRNEARGCADVSRLLACTTTICQLVGAGGAVREAALPAALALLINRFPKVRKYAAEQIYLKLLAFEAEDESLQIPALQLQRALELVAETAWDGPLDHVRHARSPLFGLLGLAEPKKLAGKAADAASRAAAVGTFGTDDSESYSTLLADAARGLGSGM
;
A
#
# COMPACT_ATOMS: atom_id res chain seq x y z
N MET A 1 -15.14 29.08 20.56
CA MET A 1 -14.26 29.09 19.37
C MET A 1 -14.43 27.73 18.74
N ASP A 2 -14.89 27.67 17.50
CA ASP A 2 -15.01 26.39 16.77
C ASP A 2 -13.61 25.86 16.46
N GLU A 3 -13.19 24.84 17.21
CA GLU A 3 -11.90 24.14 17.01
C GLU A 3 -11.78 23.53 15.61
N ASP A 4 -12.90 23.20 14.97
CA ASP A 4 -12.91 22.55 13.65
C ASP A 4 -12.67 23.53 12.50
N ALA A 5 -12.88 24.83 12.71
CA ALA A 5 -12.73 25.84 11.66
C ALA A 5 -11.27 26.04 11.20
N TYR A 6 -10.29 25.69 12.05
CA TYR A 6 -8.87 25.89 11.76
C TYR A 6 -8.14 24.60 11.33
N LYS A 7 -8.69 23.42 11.64
CA LYS A 7 -8.07 22.13 11.31
C LYS A 7 -7.91 21.96 9.80
N GLY A 8 -8.98 22.21 9.04
CA GLY A 8 -8.97 22.11 7.58
C GLY A 8 -7.88 22.97 6.92
N PRO A 9 -7.84 24.29 7.17
CA PRO A 9 -6.83 25.18 6.59
C PRO A 9 -5.39 24.86 7.01
N ILE A 10 -5.16 24.41 8.25
CA ILE A 10 -3.82 24.01 8.72
C ILE A 10 -3.37 22.74 8.00
N PHE A 11 -4.26 21.76 7.89
CA PHE A 11 -3.99 20.53 7.16
C PHE A 11 -3.75 20.78 5.67
N GLU A 12 -4.59 21.60 5.04
CA GLU A 12 -4.44 22.00 3.66
C GLU A 12 -3.12 22.74 3.45
N GLY A 13 -2.72 23.60 4.40
CA GLY A 13 -1.40 24.23 4.43
C GLY A 13 -0.24 23.23 4.58
N CYS A 14 -0.35 22.23 5.46
CA CYS A 14 0.65 21.17 5.62
C CYS A 14 0.76 20.30 4.36
N VAL A 15 -0.37 19.88 3.79
CA VAL A 15 -0.43 19.06 2.57
C VAL A 15 0.03 19.86 1.35
N ALA A 16 -0.34 21.12 1.22
CA ALA A 16 0.15 22.02 0.16
C ALA A 16 1.66 22.27 0.29
N SER A 17 2.17 22.43 1.52
CA SER A 17 3.60 22.57 1.78
C SER A 17 4.37 21.27 1.51
N ILE A 18 3.75 20.10 1.68
CA ILE A 18 4.29 18.79 1.26
C ILE A 18 4.23 18.64 -0.27
N GLY A 19 3.19 19.15 -0.92
CA GLY A 19 2.97 19.07 -2.37
C GLY A 19 3.81 20.04 -3.21
N GLY A 20 4.38 21.08 -2.59
CA GLY A 20 5.20 22.10 -3.25
C GLY A 20 6.72 21.88 -3.17
N LEU A 21 7.20 20.83 -2.49
CA LEU A 21 8.63 20.63 -2.21
C LEU A 21 9.19 19.36 -2.86
N ASP A 22 10.44 19.45 -3.30
CA ASP A 22 11.23 18.37 -3.91
C ASP A 22 11.15 17.08 -3.09
N LYS A 23 11.25 15.90 -3.73
CA LYS A 23 10.97 14.57 -3.13
C LYS A 23 11.70 14.32 -1.80
N SER A 24 12.90 14.89 -1.67
CA SER A 24 13.74 14.85 -0.48
C SER A 24 13.11 15.59 0.72
N LEU A 25 12.50 16.75 0.48
CA LEU A 25 11.93 17.62 1.49
C LEU A 25 10.52 17.20 1.93
N ALA A 26 9.70 16.66 1.02
CA ALA A 26 8.41 16.08 1.37
C ALA A 26 8.58 14.85 2.29
N SER A 27 9.58 14.02 2.01
CA SER A 27 9.98 12.89 2.87
C SER A 27 10.52 13.37 4.22
N ALA A 28 11.40 14.38 4.21
CA ALA A 28 11.96 14.95 5.44
C ALA A 28 10.91 15.66 6.32
N ALA A 29 9.94 16.36 5.74
CA ALA A 29 8.86 17.04 6.46
C ALA A 29 7.83 16.06 7.02
N SER A 30 7.46 15.03 6.25
CA SER A 30 6.57 13.98 6.75
C SER A 30 7.26 13.18 7.86
N SER A 31 8.55 12.88 7.69
CA SER A 31 9.35 12.20 8.70
C SER A 31 9.62 13.09 9.92
N SER A 32 9.77 14.41 9.77
CA SER A 32 9.97 15.33 10.89
C SER A 32 8.70 15.56 11.68
N VAL A 33 7.52 15.59 11.04
CA VAL A 33 6.22 15.63 11.73
C VAL A 33 6.00 14.32 12.48
N VAL A 34 6.18 13.17 11.83
CA VAL A 34 6.07 11.86 12.49
C VAL A 34 7.11 11.71 13.62
N ARG A 35 8.33 12.23 13.45
CA ARG A 35 9.39 12.21 14.49
C ARG A 35 9.16 13.23 15.60
N ALA A 36 8.59 14.40 15.30
CA ALA A 36 8.18 15.38 16.31
C ALA A 36 7.01 14.84 17.14
N LEU A 37 6.12 14.06 16.52
CA LEU A 37 5.04 13.34 17.18
C LEU A 37 5.51 12.02 17.84
N GLY A 38 6.64 11.45 17.41
CA GLY A 38 7.20 10.18 17.89
C GLY A 38 8.36 10.31 18.90
N GLY A 39 8.87 11.52 19.16
CA GLY A 39 9.94 11.75 20.14
C GLY A 39 9.38 12.14 21.52
N PRO A 40 9.74 11.46 22.62
CA PRO A 40 9.25 11.78 23.95
C PRO A 40 9.64 13.19 24.40
N SER A 41 10.82 13.70 24.01
CA SER A 41 11.36 14.93 24.61
C SER A 41 10.68 16.23 24.16
N SER A 42 10.36 16.41 22.87
CA SER A 42 9.85 17.70 22.37
C SER A 42 8.33 17.84 22.49
N ALA A 43 7.60 16.74 22.30
CA ALA A 43 6.16 16.75 22.40
C ALA A 43 5.69 16.72 23.86
N GLU A 44 6.41 16.11 24.79
CA GLU A 44 6.11 16.28 26.23
C GLU A 44 6.42 17.70 26.72
N LEU A 45 7.46 18.36 26.22
CA LEU A 45 7.73 19.77 26.56
C LEU A 45 6.66 20.72 26.00
N PHE A 46 6.14 20.44 24.80
CA PHE A 46 5.05 21.21 24.21
C PHE A 46 3.72 20.97 24.93
N LEU A 47 3.40 19.71 25.25
CA LEU A 47 2.17 19.32 25.94
C LEU A 47 2.19 19.66 27.44
N SER A 48 3.36 19.63 28.09
CA SER A 48 3.51 20.12 29.47
C SER A 48 3.47 21.65 29.57
N ARG A 49 3.95 22.39 28.55
CA ARG A 49 3.72 23.84 28.44
C ARG A 49 2.23 24.20 28.32
N LEU A 50 1.41 23.27 27.82
CA LEU A 50 -0.05 23.39 27.74
C LEU A 50 -0.76 22.81 28.97
N GLY A 51 -0.03 22.31 29.97
CA GLY A 51 -0.57 21.84 31.25
C GLY A 51 -1.17 20.43 31.25
N TRP A 52 -0.86 19.61 30.24
CA TRP A 52 -1.49 18.31 30.03
C TRP A 52 -0.54 17.15 30.37
N THR A 53 -0.83 16.40 31.43
CA THR A 53 0.05 15.30 31.93
C THR A 53 -0.59 13.91 31.92
N GLY A 54 -1.62 13.70 31.10
CA GLY A 54 -2.19 12.39 30.78
C GLY A 54 -3.16 12.52 29.60
N ALA A 55 -3.13 11.58 28.64
CA ALA A 55 -3.82 11.58 27.33
C ALA A 55 -3.01 12.08 26.10
N ALA A 56 -1.70 12.27 26.22
CA ALA A 56 -0.85 12.68 25.08
C ALA A 56 -0.81 11.65 23.93
N ASP A 57 -0.74 10.35 24.25
CA ASP A 57 -0.62 9.29 23.23
C ASP A 57 -1.92 9.06 22.46
N GLY A 58 -3.08 9.10 23.14
CA GLY A 58 -4.38 8.96 22.48
C GLY A 58 -4.72 10.13 21.55
N LEU A 59 -4.29 11.35 21.90
CA LEU A 59 -4.48 12.52 21.04
C LEU A 59 -3.54 12.48 19.81
N ARG A 60 -2.31 11.98 19.99
CA ARG A 60 -1.37 11.73 18.89
C ARG A 60 -1.89 10.65 17.94
N GLU A 61 -2.33 9.51 18.46
CA GLU A 61 -2.90 8.43 17.66
C GLU A 61 -4.14 8.91 16.90
N GLY A 62 -5.04 9.66 17.57
CA GLY A 62 -6.21 10.26 16.93
C GLY A 62 -5.84 11.20 15.78
N LEU A 63 -4.85 12.08 15.97
CA LEU A 63 -4.37 12.97 14.91
C LEU A 63 -3.80 12.18 13.73
N LEU A 64 -2.96 11.18 13.97
CA LEU A 64 -2.35 10.38 12.90
C LEU A 64 -3.38 9.57 12.12
N LEU A 65 -4.45 9.09 12.77
CA LEU A 65 -5.59 8.45 12.13
C LEU A 65 -6.38 9.44 11.27
N GLU A 66 -6.59 10.68 11.74
CA GLU A 66 -7.23 11.74 10.96
C GLU A 66 -6.36 12.12 9.74
N MET A 67 -5.04 12.25 9.92
CA MET A 67 -4.09 12.45 8.81
C MET A 67 -4.20 11.35 7.76
N LEU A 68 -4.29 10.09 8.20
CA LEU A 68 -4.46 8.95 7.32
C LEU A 68 -5.76 9.03 6.52
N GLU A 69 -6.88 9.34 7.18
CA GLU A 69 -8.19 9.44 6.54
C GLU A 69 -8.23 10.56 5.50
N MET A 70 -7.72 11.75 5.85
CA MET A 70 -7.58 12.88 4.94
C MET A 70 -6.74 12.51 3.71
N THR A 71 -5.58 11.88 3.93
CA THR A 71 -4.69 11.46 2.84
C THR A 71 -5.33 10.39 1.94
N ARG A 72 -6.11 9.47 2.51
CA ARG A 72 -6.86 8.45 1.74
C ARG A 72 -7.93 9.09 0.87
N ASN A 73 -8.64 10.08 1.41
CA ASN A 73 -9.67 10.82 0.68
C ASN A 73 -9.06 11.61 -0.47
N GLU A 74 -7.92 12.28 -0.24
CA GLU A 74 -7.18 12.99 -1.28
C GLU A 74 -6.68 12.06 -2.39
N ALA A 75 -6.18 10.87 -2.03
CA ALA A 75 -5.71 9.88 -3.01
C ALA A 75 -6.86 9.27 -3.83
N ARG A 76 -8.09 9.27 -3.32
CA ARG A 76 -9.24 8.60 -3.93
C ARG A 76 -9.70 9.36 -5.18
N GLY A 77 -9.53 8.72 -6.33
CA GLY A 77 -9.94 9.31 -7.62
C GLY A 77 -8.97 10.36 -8.18
N CYS A 78 -7.91 10.71 -7.44
CA CYS A 78 -6.89 11.66 -7.87
C CYS A 78 -6.23 11.23 -9.20
N ALA A 79 -6.12 12.17 -10.13
CA ALA A 79 -5.48 11.98 -11.43
C ALA A 79 -4.06 12.53 -11.51
N ASP A 80 -3.66 13.32 -10.52
CA ASP A 80 -2.31 13.88 -10.43
C ASP A 80 -1.35 12.84 -9.84
N VAL A 81 -0.44 12.35 -10.68
CA VAL A 81 0.56 11.35 -10.29
C VAL A 81 1.49 11.89 -9.21
N SER A 82 1.89 13.16 -9.26
CA SER A 82 2.79 13.76 -8.27
C SER A 82 2.12 13.80 -6.90
N ARG A 83 0.85 14.19 -6.86
CA ARG A 83 0.05 14.19 -5.61
C ARG A 83 -0.16 12.78 -5.06
N LEU A 84 -0.42 11.80 -5.93
CA LEU A 84 -0.52 10.39 -5.53
C LEU A 84 0.78 9.85 -4.95
N LEU A 85 1.94 10.24 -5.48
CA LEU A 85 3.24 9.86 -4.91
C LEU A 85 3.42 10.49 -3.52
N ALA A 86 3.04 11.76 -3.32
CA ALA A 86 3.07 12.38 -2.00
C ALA A 86 2.16 11.66 -1.00
N CYS A 87 0.92 11.34 -1.39
CA CYS A 87 -0.01 10.56 -0.56
C CYS A 87 0.57 9.18 -0.22
N THR A 88 1.24 8.54 -1.18
CA THR A 88 1.91 7.24 -0.98
C THR A 88 2.99 7.35 0.08
N THR A 89 3.84 8.37 0.00
CA THR A 89 4.86 8.63 1.02
C THR A 89 4.22 8.81 2.38
N THR A 90 3.23 9.70 2.51
CA THR A 90 2.58 9.98 3.80
C THR A 90 1.95 8.72 4.40
N ILE A 91 1.16 7.97 3.64
CA ILE A 91 0.52 6.73 4.10
C ILE A 91 1.58 5.71 4.56
N CYS A 92 2.63 5.49 3.77
CA CYS A 92 3.70 4.55 4.13
C CYS A 92 4.53 5.04 5.33
N GLN A 93 4.66 6.35 5.57
CA GLN A 93 5.31 6.86 6.77
C GLN A 93 4.47 6.58 8.03
N LEU A 94 3.14 6.74 7.93
CA LEU A 94 2.21 6.48 9.05
C LEU A 94 2.20 5.01 9.50
N VAL A 95 2.52 4.07 8.60
CA VAL A 95 2.76 2.64 8.94
C VAL A 95 3.83 2.48 10.03
N GLY A 96 4.84 3.37 10.05
CA GLY A 96 5.91 3.36 11.05
C GLY A 96 5.48 3.80 12.45
N ALA A 97 4.31 4.43 12.62
CA ALA A 97 3.86 4.93 13.92
C ALA A 97 3.47 3.82 14.92
N GLY A 98 3.22 2.59 14.44
CA GLY A 98 2.80 1.47 15.29
C GLY A 98 1.32 1.55 15.71
N GLY A 99 0.91 0.67 16.63
CA GLY A 99 -0.44 0.67 17.22
C GLY A 99 -1.59 0.63 16.20
N ALA A 100 -2.70 1.30 16.52
CA ALA A 100 -3.87 1.31 15.64
C ALA A 100 -3.62 2.11 14.35
N VAL A 101 -2.68 3.07 14.37
CA VAL A 101 -2.26 3.80 13.16
C VAL A 101 -1.70 2.85 12.12
N ARG A 102 -0.83 1.92 12.52
CA ARG A 102 -0.26 0.91 11.61
C ARG A 102 -1.33 -0.02 11.07
N GLU A 103 -2.21 -0.51 11.94
CA GLU A 103 -3.31 -1.41 11.56
C GLU A 103 -4.23 -0.76 10.52
N ALA A 104 -4.44 0.56 10.61
CA ALA A 104 -5.21 1.32 9.64
C ALA A 104 -4.41 1.69 8.37
N ALA A 105 -3.13 2.01 8.51
CA ALA A 105 -2.28 2.52 7.42
C ALA A 105 -1.79 1.40 6.48
N LEU A 106 -1.50 0.20 6.98
CA LEU A 106 -1.04 -0.92 6.15
C LEU A 106 -2.05 -1.31 5.06
N PRO A 107 -3.35 -1.51 5.35
CA PRO A 107 -4.36 -1.74 4.31
C PRO A 107 -4.45 -0.59 3.30
N ALA A 108 -4.27 0.65 3.75
CA ALA A 108 -4.27 1.82 2.88
C ALA A 108 -3.04 1.85 1.95
N ALA A 109 -1.86 1.49 2.46
CA ALA A 109 -0.64 1.33 1.66
C ALA A 109 -0.82 0.22 0.61
N LEU A 110 -1.33 -0.95 1.01
CA LEU A 110 -1.64 -2.04 0.08
C LEU A 110 -2.70 -1.63 -0.96
N ALA A 111 -3.63 -0.73 -0.64
CA ALA A 111 -4.59 -0.22 -1.63
C ALA A 111 -3.90 0.54 -2.78
N LEU A 112 -2.77 1.20 -2.54
CA LEU A 112 -2.01 1.93 -3.57
C LEU A 112 -1.32 0.99 -4.56
N LEU A 113 -1.05 -0.26 -4.18
CA LEU A 113 -0.47 -1.26 -5.06
C LEU A 113 -1.37 -1.62 -6.24
N ILE A 114 -2.67 -1.33 -6.20
CA ILE A 114 -3.60 -1.55 -7.33
C ILE A 114 -4.03 -0.23 -7.99
N ASN A 115 -3.27 0.85 -7.81
CA ASN A 115 -3.54 2.13 -8.44
C ASN A 115 -3.50 2.02 -9.98
N ARG A 116 -4.33 2.80 -10.69
CA ARG A 116 -4.36 2.80 -12.16
C ARG A 116 -3.01 3.16 -12.79
N PHE A 117 -2.19 3.97 -12.12
CA PHE A 117 -0.91 4.44 -12.64
C PHE A 117 0.24 3.48 -12.23
N PRO A 118 0.94 2.84 -13.18
CA PRO A 118 2.04 1.90 -12.88
C PRO A 118 3.14 2.51 -12.02
N LYS A 119 3.48 3.78 -12.28
CA LYS A 119 4.48 4.54 -11.51
C LYS A 119 4.14 4.64 -10.02
N VAL A 120 2.86 4.81 -9.68
CA VAL A 120 2.39 4.87 -8.29
C VAL A 120 2.47 3.51 -7.64
N ARG A 121 2.08 2.44 -8.35
CA ARG A 121 2.15 1.06 -7.83
C ARG A 121 3.59 0.66 -7.49
N LYS A 122 4.52 0.91 -8.42
CA LYS A 122 5.95 0.64 -8.21
C LYS A 122 6.51 1.43 -7.02
N TYR A 123 6.22 2.73 -6.95
CA TYR A 123 6.67 3.54 -5.82
C TYR A 123 6.08 3.08 -4.48
N ALA A 124 4.80 2.71 -4.45
CA ALA A 124 4.17 2.16 -3.25
C ALA A 124 4.85 0.86 -2.81
N ALA A 125 5.17 -0.04 -3.74
CA ALA A 125 5.89 -1.28 -3.44
C ALA A 125 7.28 -1.02 -2.85
N GLU A 126 8.05 -0.08 -3.44
CA GLU A 126 9.36 0.33 -2.90
C GLU A 126 9.22 0.86 -1.46
N GLN A 127 8.24 1.73 -1.20
CA GLN A 127 8.02 2.27 0.14
C GLN A 127 7.57 1.19 1.14
N ILE A 128 6.69 0.27 0.73
CA ILE A 128 6.23 -0.83 1.58
C ILE A 128 7.38 -1.76 1.91
N TYR A 129 8.20 -2.15 0.92
CA TYR A 129 9.39 -2.98 1.13
C TYR A 129 10.31 -2.38 2.20
N LEU A 130 10.64 -1.09 2.09
CA LEU A 130 11.48 -0.40 3.07
C LEU A 130 10.87 -0.38 4.48
N LYS A 131 9.55 -0.28 4.59
CA LYS A 131 8.86 -0.32 5.90
C LYS A 131 8.88 -1.72 6.51
N LEU A 132 8.63 -2.75 5.71
CA LEU A 132 8.72 -4.14 6.16
C LEU A 132 10.16 -4.51 6.58
N LEU A 133 11.16 -3.98 5.88
CA LEU A 133 12.56 -4.18 6.24
C LEU A 133 12.92 -3.52 7.58
N ALA A 134 12.39 -2.32 7.85
CA ALA A 134 12.58 -1.65 9.13
C ALA A 134 11.92 -2.42 10.29
N PHE A 135 10.79 -3.08 10.04
CA PHE A 135 10.11 -3.93 11.02
C PHE A 135 10.93 -5.13 11.44
N GLU A 136 11.64 -5.76 10.49
CA GLU A 136 12.49 -6.92 10.76
C GLU A 136 13.67 -6.57 11.69
N ALA A 137 14.17 -5.33 11.62
CA ALA A 137 15.36 -4.90 12.33
C ALA A 137 15.10 -4.35 13.75
N GLU A 138 13.96 -3.70 13.99
CA GLU A 138 13.84 -2.76 15.12
C GLU A 138 12.56 -2.87 15.96
N ASP A 139 11.58 -3.68 15.58
CA ASP A 139 10.23 -3.58 16.16
C ASP A 139 9.69 -4.87 16.78
N GLU A 140 9.99 -5.07 18.07
CA GLU A 140 9.47 -6.17 18.91
C GLU A 140 7.94 -6.13 19.11
N SER A 141 7.28 -5.00 18.81
CA SER A 141 5.82 -4.89 18.94
C SER A 141 5.05 -5.52 17.79
N LEU A 142 5.74 -5.90 16.70
CA LEU A 142 5.12 -6.63 15.61
C LEU A 142 4.70 -8.03 16.04
N GLN A 143 3.39 -8.26 16.09
CA GLN A 143 2.79 -9.58 16.29
C GLN A 143 2.81 -10.43 14.99
N ILE A 144 3.77 -10.18 14.09
CA ILE A 144 3.90 -10.90 12.82
C ILE A 144 5.11 -11.85 12.92
N PRO A 145 4.92 -13.18 12.81
CA PRO A 145 6.01 -14.14 12.74
C PRO A 145 7.08 -13.76 11.70
N ALA A 146 8.36 -13.86 12.05
CA ALA A 146 9.48 -13.49 11.18
C ALA A 146 9.42 -14.15 9.79
N LEU A 147 9.03 -15.44 9.72
CA LEU A 147 8.87 -16.15 8.45
C LEU A 147 7.77 -15.54 7.57
N GLN A 148 6.68 -15.03 8.16
CA GLN A 148 5.61 -14.38 7.38
C GLN A 148 6.06 -13.00 6.87
N LEU A 149 6.79 -12.25 7.70
CA LEU A 149 7.38 -10.97 7.29
C LEU A 149 8.37 -11.15 6.14
N GLN A 150 9.25 -12.15 6.23
CA GLN A 150 10.20 -12.47 5.17
C GLN A 150 9.50 -12.86 3.85
N ARG A 151 8.47 -13.70 3.92
CA ARG A 151 7.65 -14.04 2.74
C ARG A 151 6.94 -12.81 2.15
N ALA A 152 6.53 -11.85 2.99
CA ALA A 152 5.95 -10.60 2.51
C ALA A 152 7.00 -9.74 1.78
N LEU A 153 8.22 -9.64 2.32
CA LEU A 153 9.35 -8.96 1.69
C LEU A 153 9.69 -9.55 0.32
N GLU A 154 9.81 -10.88 0.24
CA GLU A 154 10.05 -11.62 -1.02
C GLU A 154 8.96 -11.34 -2.05
N LEU A 155 7.68 -11.48 -1.66
CA LEU A 155 6.55 -11.22 -2.54
C LEU A 155 6.52 -9.77 -3.05
N VAL A 156 6.83 -8.79 -2.19
CA VAL A 156 6.91 -7.39 -2.60
C VAL A 156 8.10 -7.15 -3.55
N ALA A 157 9.25 -7.78 -3.32
CA ALA A 157 10.44 -7.59 -4.14
C ALA A 157 10.34 -8.24 -5.52
N GLU A 158 9.76 -9.45 -5.61
CA GLU A 158 9.70 -10.25 -6.84
C GLU A 158 8.54 -9.86 -7.76
N THR A 159 7.50 -9.23 -7.22
CA THR A 159 6.32 -8.86 -8.02
C THR A 159 6.62 -7.66 -8.92
N ALA A 160 6.33 -7.80 -10.23
CA ALA A 160 6.32 -6.69 -11.17
C ALA A 160 5.09 -5.78 -10.95
N TRP A 161 5.18 -4.84 -10.00
CA TRP A 161 4.07 -3.96 -9.59
C TRP A 161 3.62 -2.96 -10.66
N ASP A 162 4.44 -2.68 -11.66
CA ASP A 162 4.10 -1.87 -12.83
C ASP A 162 3.44 -2.68 -13.97
N GLY A 163 3.35 -4.01 -13.81
CA GLY A 163 2.70 -4.91 -14.77
C GLY A 163 1.16 -4.83 -14.82
N PRO A 164 0.51 -5.79 -15.50
CA PRO A 164 -0.95 -5.85 -15.63
C PRO A 164 -1.69 -5.85 -14.28
N LEU A 165 -2.79 -5.11 -14.19
CA LEU A 165 -3.51 -4.95 -12.91
C LEU A 165 -4.06 -6.25 -12.34
N ASP A 166 -4.44 -7.22 -13.17
CA ASP A 166 -4.95 -8.51 -12.68
C ASP A 166 -3.86 -9.29 -11.95
N HIS A 167 -2.66 -9.38 -12.54
CA HIS A 167 -1.49 -9.96 -11.88
C HIS A 167 -1.21 -9.27 -10.53
N VAL A 168 -1.22 -7.94 -10.52
CA VAL A 168 -0.97 -7.15 -9.30
C VAL A 168 -2.04 -7.37 -8.23
N ARG A 169 -3.31 -7.50 -8.61
CA ARG A 169 -4.40 -7.82 -7.66
C ARG A 169 -4.21 -9.19 -7.03
N HIS A 170 -3.80 -10.18 -7.82
CA HIS A 170 -3.50 -11.52 -7.33
C HIS A 170 -2.29 -11.54 -6.39
N ALA A 171 -1.19 -10.89 -6.77
CA ALA A 171 0.01 -10.79 -5.94
C ALA A 171 -0.22 -10.03 -4.62
N ARG A 172 -1.12 -9.03 -4.62
CA ARG A 172 -1.42 -8.26 -3.40
C ARG A 172 -2.22 -9.05 -2.35
N SER A 173 -3.13 -9.94 -2.77
CA SER A 173 -4.07 -10.62 -1.85
C SER A 173 -3.36 -11.39 -0.71
N PRO A 174 -2.31 -12.20 -0.97
CA PRO A 174 -1.56 -12.89 0.08
C PRO A 174 -0.91 -11.97 1.12
N LEU A 175 -0.58 -10.72 0.77
CA LEU A 175 0.06 -9.78 1.70
C LEU A 175 -0.84 -9.48 2.92
N PHE A 176 -2.16 -9.51 2.78
CA PHE A 176 -3.05 -9.32 3.92
C PHE A 176 -2.88 -10.43 4.95
N GLY A 177 -2.88 -11.69 4.50
CA GLY A 177 -2.69 -12.85 5.39
C GLY A 177 -1.28 -12.93 5.99
N LEU A 178 -0.25 -12.61 5.20
CA LEU A 178 1.14 -12.56 5.69
C LEU A 178 1.35 -11.47 6.74
N LEU A 179 0.60 -10.37 6.64
CA LEU A 179 0.73 -9.24 7.56
C LEU A 179 -0.30 -9.26 8.72
N GLY A 180 -1.06 -10.35 8.89
CA GLY A 180 -2.07 -10.46 9.95
C GLY A 180 -3.28 -9.51 9.77
N LEU A 181 -3.52 -9.00 8.56
CA LEU A 181 -4.57 -8.05 8.25
C LEU A 181 -5.84 -8.76 7.76
N ALA A 182 -7.00 -8.19 8.09
CA ALA A 182 -8.26 -8.61 7.50
C ALA A 182 -8.28 -8.25 5.99
N GLU A 183 -8.54 -9.24 5.15
CA GLU A 183 -8.65 -8.99 3.70
C GLU A 183 -9.86 -8.08 3.42
N PRO A 184 -9.74 -7.07 2.52
CA PRO A 184 -10.88 -6.25 2.15
C PRO A 184 -11.99 -7.14 1.59
N LYS A 185 -13.16 -7.11 2.23
CA LYS A 185 -14.35 -7.82 1.72
C LYS A 185 -14.53 -7.42 0.26
N LYS A 186 -14.34 -8.37 -0.66
CA LYS A 186 -14.76 -8.18 -2.06
C LYS A 186 -16.23 -7.76 -1.98
N LEU A 187 -16.57 -6.58 -2.50
CA LEU A 187 -17.96 -6.22 -2.71
C LEU A 187 -18.57 -7.35 -3.54
N ALA A 188 -19.31 -8.24 -2.89
CA ALA A 188 -20.01 -9.35 -3.51
C ALA A 188 -21.11 -8.73 -4.36
N GLY A 189 -20.74 -8.34 -5.57
CA GLY A 189 -21.59 -7.58 -6.47
C GLY A 189 -20.82 -7.28 -7.75
N LYS A 190 -20.83 -8.26 -8.66
CA LYS A 190 -20.42 -8.25 -10.09
C LYS A 190 -19.49 -9.41 -10.52
N ALA A 191 -18.97 -10.23 -9.61
CA ALA A 191 -18.25 -11.45 -10.00
C ALA A 191 -19.20 -12.61 -10.35
N ALA A 192 -20.35 -12.72 -9.68
CA ALA A 192 -21.37 -13.71 -10.00
C ALA A 192 -22.03 -13.45 -11.37
N ASP A 193 -22.30 -12.18 -11.70
CA ASP A 193 -22.88 -11.79 -13.00
C ASP A 193 -21.89 -11.98 -14.17
N ALA A 194 -20.60 -11.78 -13.94
CA ALA A 194 -19.56 -12.00 -14.94
C ALA A 194 -19.33 -13.49 -15.20
N ALA A 195 -19.40 -14.34 -14.17
CA ALA A 195 -19.34 -15.80 -14.32
C ALA A 195 -20.57 -16.35 -15.07
N SER A 196 -21.77 -15.81 -14.82
CA SER A 196 -22.97 -16.19 -15.60
C SER A 196 -22.96 -15.68 -17.05
N ARG A 197 -22.26 -14.58 -17.35
CA ARG A 197 -22.07 -14.10 -18.74
C ARG A 197 -20.97 -14.85 -19.48
N ALA A 198 -19.87 -15.20 -18.82
CA ALA A 198 -18.81 -16.03 -19.38
C ALA A 198 -19.28 -17.47 -19.64
N ALA A 199 -20.15 -18.02 -18.79
CA ALA A 199 -20.81 -19.32 -19.05
C ALA A 199 -21.78 -19.27 -20.24
N ALA A 200 -22.36 -18.10 -20.55
CA ALA A 200 -23.23 -17.91 -21.71
C ALA A 200 -22.47 -17.59 -23.02
N VAL A 201 -21.17 -17.27 -22.94
CA VAL A 201 -20.29 -17.01 -24.09
C VAL A 201 -19.22 -18.11 -24.14
N GLY A 202 -19.65 -19.36 -24.04
CA GLY A 202 -18.82 -20.51 -24.36
C GLY A 202 -18.90 -20.81 -25.85
N THR A 203 -18.01 -20.20 -26.65
CA THR A 203 -17.32 -20.80 -27.81
C THR A 203 -16.53 -19.73 -28.56
N PHE A 204 -15.28 -19.47 -28.17
CA PHE A 204 -14.18 -19.30 -29.13
C PHE A 204 -12.80 -19.31 -28.43
N GLY A 205 -12.06 -20.41 -28.62
CA GLY A 205 -10.60 -20.45 -28.77
C GLY A 205 -9.70 -20.10 -27.59
N THR A 206 -9.19 -21.14 -26.92
CA THR A 206 -7.78 -21.17 -26.47
C THR A 206 -7.23 -22.58 -26.68
N ASP A 207 -6.61 -22.80 -27.84
CA ASP A 207 -5.75 -23.94 -28.10
C ASP A 207 -4.35 -23.44 -28.50
N ASP A 208 -3.60 -22.94 -27.53
CA ASP A 208 -2.17 -22.64 -27.69
C ASP A 208 -1.28 -23.75 -27.11
N SER A 209 -1.86 -24.70 -26.38
CA SER A 209 -1.13 -25.82 -25.77
C SER A 209 -1.06 -27.07 -26.65
N GLU A 210 -2.04 -27.31 -27.55
CA GLU A 210 -1.95 -28.43 -28.50
C GLU A 210 -1.01 -28.10 -29.68
N SER A 211 -0.86 -26.82 -30.03
CA SER A 211 0.04 -26.35 -31.09
C SER A 211 1.52 -26.66 -30.84
N TYR A 212 1.99 -26.63 -29.58
CA TYR A 212 3.37 -26.99 -29.25
C TYR A 212 3.59 -28.51 -29.27
N SER A 213 2.61 -29.27 -28.78
CA SER A 213 2.67 -30.74 -28.76
C SER A 213 2.63 -31.35 -30.17
N THR A 214 1.89 -30.72 -31.08
CA THR A 214 1.78 -31.16 -32.49
C THR A 214 3.05 -30.87 -33.28
N LEU A 215 3.73 -29.74 -33.05
CA LEU A 215 5.03 -29.44 -33.65
C LEU A 215 6.13 -30.42 -33.19
N LEU A 216 6.12 -30.84 -31.93
CA LEU A 216 7.03 -31.87 -31.42
C LEU A 216 6.73 -33.25 -32.03
N ALA A 217 5.45 -33.59 -32.19
CA ALA A 217 5.03 -34.86 -32.78
C ALA A 217 5.31 -34.96 -34.28
N ASP A 218 5.33 -33.84 -35.01
CA ASP A 218 5.64 -33.81 -36.44
C ASP A 218 7.16 -33.86 -36.70
N ALA A 219 7.96 -33.18 -35.87
CA ALA A 219 9.41 -33.27 -35.90
C ALA A 219 9.92 -34.70 -35.62
N ALA A 220 9.27 -35.43 -34.71
CA ALA A 220 9.58 -36.84 -34.43
C ALA A 220 9.26 -37.79 -35.59
N ARG A 221 8.27 -37.46 -36.43
CA ARG A 221 7.91 -38.25 -37.62
C ARG A 221 8.81 -37.99 -38.83
N GLY A 222 9.44 -36.83 -38.92
CA GLY A 222 10.35 -36.46 -40.01
C GLY A 222 11.73 -37.13 -39.98
N LEU A 223 12.13 -37.75 -38.87
CA LEU A 223 13.45 -38.40 -38.73
C LEU A 223 13.45 -39.90 -39.06
N GLY A 224 12.33 -40.46 -39.53
CA GLY A 224 12.17 -41.90 -39.81
C GLY A 224 12.08 -42.31 -41.28
N SER A 225 12.20 -41.38 -42.25
CA SER A 225 12.07 -41.71 -43.67
C SER A 225 13.30 -41.26 -44.45
N GLY A 226 14.40 -41.98 -44.23
CA GLY A 226 15.67 -41.80 -44.91
C GLY A 226 16.54 -43.04 -44.78
N MET A 227 16.05 -44.18 -45.27
CA MET A 227 16.83 -45.36 -45.65
C MET A 227 16.44 -45.75 -47.07
#